data_AF-A0AAP9GCK9-F1
#
_entry.id   AF-A0AAP9GCK9-F1
#
_cell.length_a   1.000
_cell.length_b   1.000
_cell.length_c   1.000
_cell.angle_alpha   90.00
_cell.angle_beta   90.00
_cell.angle_gamma   90.00
#
_symmetry.space_group_name_H-M   'P 1'
#
loop_
_entity.id
_entity.type
_entity.pdbx_description
1 polymer ?
#
loop_
_entity_poly.entity_id
_entity_poly.type
_entity_poly.pdbx_seq_one_letter_code
_entity_poly.pdbx_strand_id
1 'polypeptide(L)'
;MTASTELVVPNLTTAEFKAKIIDFIKSRDFKAELLRQTLLVMRQQSDKRALFEEYRVNNTTDPISEDSYKWEREGGAYLALQLYMAKENFCLKRLEHLIQVKSHLTERGIAGFSRPASNSTTSHEEAQNTKDNTMSADFSSVDLTGFTPSHSLRNSVNSGDLSSVRISLLMEMNDKRLSTATINQAIAWSFSKYPTLFVVYEENAYSQQMEQDKAKWDSHYYHTQELYATSNFSSERIHHMVAVREHVFTIAQDDARPATVPNTQPQHAPKPSLPHREQSSKGSTHRPESKPENKVLKSLLLIGGVVAAIALVILAVIV
;
A
#
# COMPACT_ATOMS: atom_id res chain seq x y z
N MET A 1 -19.15 -40.34 2.53
CA MET A 1 -18.88 -39.54 1.32
C MET A 1 -19.11 -38.08 1.67
N THR A 2 -18.05 -37.35 1.99
CA THR A 2 -18.09 -35.92 2.27
C THR A 2 -17.92 -35.18 0.94
N ALA A 3 -19.00 -34.55 0.47
CA ALA A 3 -18.94 -33.65 -0.67
C ALA A 3 -18.18 -32.39 -0.22
N SER A 4 -16.95 -32.22 -0.71
CA SER A 4 -16.25 -30.95 -0.66
C SER A 4 -17.01 -29.98 -1.54
N THR A 5 -17.67 -29.00 -0.92
CA THR A 5 -18.22 -27.83 -1.61
C THR A 5 -17.05 -26.98 -2.05
N GLU A 6 -16.49 -27.30 -3.22
CA GLU A 6 -15.58 -26.40 -3.93
C GLU A 6 -16.36 -25.10 -4.18
N LEU A 7 -15.88 -24.00 -3.60
CA LEU A 7 -16.40 -22.67 -3.84
C LEU A 7 -16.04 -22.33 -5.29
N VAL A 8 -16.93 -22.65 -6.22
CA VAL A 8 -16.81 -22.25 -7.63
C VAL A 8 -17.02 -20.74 -7.66
N VAL A 9 -15.92 -19.99 -7.63
CA VAL A 9 -15.97 -18.55 -7.86
C VAL A 9 -16.27 -18.33 -9.35
N PRO A 10 -17.33 -17.59 -9.71
CA PRO A 10 -17.70 -17.42 -11.10
C PRO A 10 -16.76 -16.43 -11.79
N ASN A 11 -16.00 -16.92 -12.78
CA ASN A 11 -15.18 -16.11 -13.68
C ASN A 11 -16.04 -15.00 -14.30
N LEU A 12 -15.84 -13.75 -13.87
CA LEU A 12 -16.54 -12.62 -14.48
C LEU A 12 -16.11 -12.44 -15.94
N THR A 13 -17.08 -12.06 -16.77
CA THR A 13 -16.81 -11.55 -18.11
C THR A 13 -16.01 -10.24 -18.05
N THR A 14 -15.35 -9.87 -19.15
CA THR A 14 -14.67 -8.57 -19.26
C THR A 14 -15.61 -7.39 -19.00
N ALA A 15 -16.88 -7.48 -19.40
CA ALA A 15 -17.87 -6.42 -19.18
C ALA A 15 -18.22 -6.28 -17.70
N GLU A 16 -18.48 -7.40 -17.01
CA GLU A 16 -18.77 -7.40 -15.56
C GLU A 16 -17.56 -6.94 -14.75
N PHE A 17 -16.35 -7.34 -15.15
CA PHE A 17 -15.11 -6.85 -14.56
C PHE A 17 -15.03 -5.32 -14.65
N LYS A 18 -15.17 -4.75 -15.85
CA LYS A 18 -15.14 -3.31 -16.07
C LYS A 18 -16.21 -2.60 -15.24
N ALA A 19 -17.43 -3.14 -15.19
CA ALA A 19 -18.53 -2.60 -14.40
C ALA A 19 -18.20 -2.58 -12.90
N LYS A 20 -17.66 -3.67 -12.34
CA LYS A 20 -17.28 -3.73 -10.92
C LYS A 20 -16.21 -2.69 -10.56
N ILE A 21 -15.21 -2.46 -11.42
CA ILE A 21 -14.20 -1.41 -11.20
C ILE A 21 -14.86 -0.01 -11.16
N ILE A 22 -15.77 0.27 -12.08
CA ILE A 22 -16.52 1.54 -12.09
C ILE A 22 -17.39 1.68 -10.83
N ASP A 23 -18.03 0.60 -10.39
CA ASP A 23 -18.85 0.60 -9.17
C ASP A 23 -18.00 0.81 -7.91
N PHE A 24 -16.78 0.28 -7.84
CA PHE A 24 -15.85 0.56 -6.76
C PHE A 24 -15.40 2.01 -6.74
N ILE A 25 -15.10 2.61 -7.90
CA ILE A 25 -14.76 4.04 -7.97
C ILE A 25 -15.94 4.89 -7.47
N LYS A 26 -17.18 4.51 -7.85
CA LYS A 26 -18.41 5.18 -7.41
C LYS A 26 -18.69 4.99 -5.91
N SER A 27 -18.33 3.83 -5.35
CA SER A 27 -18.60 3.48 -3.94
C SER A 27 -17.94 4.46 -2.98
N ARG A 28 -18.67 4.89 -1.95
CA ARG A 28 -18.13 5.79 -0.90
C ARG A 28 -17.19 5.07 0.05
N ASP A 29 -17.42 3.77 0.27
CA ASP A 29 -16.67 2.96 1.23
C ASP A 29 -15.32 2.52 0.67
N PHE A 30 -15.22 2.43 -0.66
CA PHE A 30 -14.02 2.00 -1.34
C PHE A 30 -13.09 3.22 -1.56
N LYS A 31 -12.00 3.29 -0.78
CA LYS A 31 -11.10 4.45 -0.74
C LYS A 31 -10.23 4.57 -1.99
N ALA A 32 -9.77 5.79 -2.29
CA ALA A 32 -8.94 6.08 -3.46
C ALA A 32 -7.62 5.29 -3.43
N GLU A 33 -7.04 5.14 -2.25
CA GLU A 33 -5.79 4.43 -2.01
C GLU A 33 -5.89 2.95 -2.43
N LEU A 34 -6.96 2.28 -2.00
CA LEU A 34 -7.24 0.89 -2.36
C LEU A 34 -7.49 0.74 -3.87
N LEU A 35 -8.14 1.71 -4.52
CA LEU A 35 -8.34 1.72 -5.99
C LEU A 35 -7.02 1.85 -6.74
N ARG A 36 -6.14 2.74 -6.29
CA ARG A 36 -4.82 2.95 -6.92
C ARG A 36 -3.96 1.70 -6.81
N GLN A 37 -3.91 1.06 -5.65
CA GLN A 37 -3.20 -0.20 -5.48
C GLN A 37 -3.77 -1.29 -6.40
N THR A 38 -5.10 -1.38 -6.48
CA THR A 38 -5.79 -2.29 -7.41
C THR A 38 -5.33 -2.05 -8.87
N LEU A 39 -5.36 -0.79 -9.33
CA LEU A 39 -4.91 -0.44 -10.69
C LEU A 39 -3.41 -0.70 -10.92
N LEU A 40 -2.56 -0.46 -9.90
CA LEU A 40 -1.13 -0.70 -9.99
C LEU A 40 -0.84 -2.17 -10.27
N VAL A 41 -1.51 -3.08 -9.55
CA VAL A 41 -1.38 -4.52 -9.74
C VAL A 41 -1.89 -4.95 -11.11
N MET A 42 -3.05 -4.44 -11.53
CA MET A 42 -3.59 -4.72 -12.87
C MET A 42 -2.62 -4.31 -13.99
N ARG A 43 -1.88 -3.21 -13.83
CA ARG A 43 -0.88 -2.77 -14.80
C ARG A 43 0.29 -3.74 -14.92
N GLN A 44 0.65 -4.41 -13.84
CA GLN A 44 1.78 -5.34 -13.77
C GLN A 44 1.45 -6.72 -14.35
N GLN A 45 0.16 -7.09 -14.42
CA GLN A 45 -0.30 -8.37 -14.95
C GLN A 45 -0.68 -8.24 -16.43
N SER A 46 -0.07 -9.05 -17.30
CA SER A 46 -0.24 -8.93 -18.75
C SER A 46 -1.67 -9.20 -19.23
N ASP A 47 -2.36 -10.17 -18.63
CA ASP A 47 -3.75 -10.52 -18.91
C ASP A 47 -4.72 -9.40 -18.48
N LYS A 48 -4.48 -8.78 -17.32
CA LYS A 48 -5.30 -7.66 -16.84
C LYS A 48 -4.98 -6.36 -17.55
N ARG A 49 -3.72 -6.14 -17.94
CA ARG A 49 -3.30 -4.98 -18.73
C ARG A 49 -3.99 -4.94 -20.08
N ALA A 50 -4.28 -6.09 -20.68
CA ALA A 50 -5.01 -6.20 -21.95
C ALA A 50 -6.47 -5.72 -21.87
N LEU A 51 -7.03 -5.55 -20.66
CA LEU A 51 -8.39 -5.04 -20.46
C LEU A 51 -8.49 -3.52 -20.68
N PHE A 52 -7.36 -2.80 -20.63
CA PHE A 52 -7.30 -1.35 -20.80
C PHE A 52 -7.21 -0.99 -22.27
N GLU A 53 -8.14 -0.16 -22.72
CA GLU A 53 -8.10 0.46 -24.03
C GLU A 53 -7.09 1.62 -24.04
N GLU A 54 -6.68 2.05 -25.25
CA GLU A 54 -5.96 3.31 -25.41
C GLU A 54 -6.87 4.48 -25.04
N TYR A 55 -6.28 5.54 -24.50
CA TYR A 55 -7.01 6.78 -24.22
C TYR A 55 -7.48 7.41 -25.53
N ARG A 56 -8.79 7.62 -25.67
CA ARG A 56 -9.38 8.33 -26.82
C ARG A 56 -10.29 9.45 -26.39
N VAL A 57 -10.43 10.43 -27.28
CA VAL A 57 -11.37 11.55 -27.19
C VAL A 57 -12.20 11.53 -28.46
N ASN A 58 -13.52 11.62 -28.31
CA ASN A 58 -14.47 11.66 -29.43
C ASN A 58 -15.79 12.30 -28.97
N ASN A 59 -16.81 12.24 -29.82
CA ASN A 59 -18.11 12.85 -29.60
C ASN A 59 -18.85 12.35 -28.33
N THR A 60 -18.45 11.21 -27.76
CA THR A 60 -19.04 10.63 -26.54
C THR A 60 -18.06 10.63 -25.36
N THR A 61 -16.79 10.99 -25.58
CA THR A 61 -15.72 10.93 -24.58
C THR A 61 -14.90 12.22 -24.62
N ASP A 62 -15.28 13.18 -23.79
CA ASP A 62 -14.55 14.45 -23.66
C ASP A 62 -13.14 14.26 -23.12
N PRO A 63 -12.24 15.24 -23.37
CA PRO A 63 -10.92 15.24 -22.75
C PRO A 63 -11.03 15.28 -21.22
N ILE A 64 -10.03 14.66 -20.57
CA ILE A 64 -9.85 14.80 -19.13
C ILE A 64 -9.47 16.24 -18.82
N SER A 65 -10.02 16.78 -17.73
CA SER A 65 -9.68 18.13 -17.25
C SER A 65 -8.74 17.99 -16.08
N GLU A 66 -7.56 18.60 -16.14
CA GLU A 66 -6.61 18.68 -15.01
C GLU A 66 -6.93 19.84 -14.05
N ASP A 67 -7.95 20.66 -14.38
CA ASP A 67 -8.39 21.78 -13.55
C ASP A 67 -9.18 21.29 -12.31
N SER A 68 -8.52 21.30 -11.16
CA SER A 68 -9.12 20.93 -9.87
C SER A 68 -10.24 21.84 -9.43
N TYR A 69 -10.24 23.12 -9.85
CA TYR A 69 -11.33 24.04 -9.56
C TYR A 69 -12.62 23.65 -10.30
N LYS A 70 -12.49 23.13 -11.53
CA LYS A 70 -13.62 22.52 -12.25
C LYS A 70 -14.16 21.32 -11.49
N TRP A 71 -13.29 20.44 -10.99
CA TRP A 71 -13.72 19.27 -10.22
C TRP A 71 -14.51 19.67 -8.98
N GLU A 72 -14.05 20.67 -8.23
CA GLU A 72 -14.72 21.15 -7.02
C GLU A 72 -16.07 21.80 -7.33
N ARG A 73 -16.11 22.69 -8.34
CA ARG A 73 -17.32 23.43 -8.73
C ARG A 73 -18.43 22.48 -9.20
N GLU A 74 -18.07 21.51 -10.03
CA GLU A 74 -19.03 20.55 -10.61
C GLU A 74 -19.24 19.33 -9.70
N GLY A 75 -18.29 19.07 -8.79
CA GLY A 75 -18.33 18.03 -7.76
C GLY A 75 -18.73 16.67 -8.30
N GLY A 76 -19.82 16.12 -7.74
CA GLY A 76 -20.37 14.83 -8.15
C GLY A 76 -20.82 14.75 -9.61
N ALA A 77 -21.19 15.88 -10.24
CA ALA A 77 -21.58 15.90 -11.64
C ALA A 77 -20.38 15.63 -12.56
N TYR A 78 -19.21 16.22 -12.25
CA TYR A 78 -17.97 15.96 -12.97
C TYR A 78 -17.56 14.48 -12.84
N LEU A 79 -17.58 13.94 -11.63
CA LEU A 79 -17.27 12.52 -11.40
C LEU A 79 -18.25 11.60 -12.14
N ALA A 80 -19.55 11.88 -12.09
CA ALA A 80 -20.57 11.08 -12.78
C ALA A 80 -20.37 11.09 -14.30
N LEU A 81 -20.03 12.24 -14.88
CA LEU A 81 -19.72 12.38 -16.31
C LEU A 81 -18.49 11.56 -16.69
N GLN A 82 -17.41 11.66 -15.92
CA GLN A 82 -16.19 10.89 -16.17
C GLN A 82 -16.41 9.38 -15.97
N LEU A 83 -17.27 8.97 -15.02
CA LEU A 83 -17.66 7.57 -14.82
C LEU A 83 -18.43 7.03 -16.04
N TYR A 84 -19.32 7.83 -16.63
CA TYR A 84 -19.98 7.49 -17.89
C TYR A 84 -18.97 7.31 -19.02
N MET A 85 -18.06 8.27 -19.20
CA MET A 85 -17.02 8.18 -20.23
C MET A 85 -16.06 6.99 -20.03
N ALA A 86 -15.81 6.57 -18.78
CA ALA A 86 -15.00 5.40 -18.48
C ALA A 86 -15.69 4.07 -18.82
N LYS A 87 -17.03 4.04 -18.93
CA LYS A 87 -17.76 2.89 -19.50
C LYS A 87 -17.56 2.80 -21.02
N GLU A 88 -17.50 3.95 -21.70
CA GLU A 88 -17.31 4.04 -23.15
C GLU A 88 -15.85 3.89 -23.60
N ASN A 89 -14.89 4.28 -22.75
CA ASN A 89 -13.45 4.11 -23.00
C ASN A 89 -12.76 3.72 -21.69
N PHE A 90 -12.76 2.41 -21.41
CA PHE A 90 -12.14 1.86 -20.21
C PHE A 90 -10.62 1.82 -20.39
N CYS A 91 -9.97 2.98 -20.18
CA CYS A 91 -8.54 3.15 -20.29
C CYS A 91 -7.90 3.54 -18.96
N LEU A 92 -6.63 3.17 -18.80
CA LEU A 92 -5.87 3.41 -17.57
C LEU A 92 -5.87 4.89 -17.17
N LYS A 93 -5.64 5.78 -18.14
CA LYS A 93 -5.59 7.24 -17.91
C LYS A 93 -6.88 7.80 -17.31
N ARG A 94 -8.06 7.34 -17.79
CA ARG A 94 -9.36 7.78 -17.25
C ARG A 94 -9.62 7.23 -15.85
N LEU A 95 -9.21 6.00 -15.58
CA LEU A 95 -9.38 5.39 -14.26
C LEU A 95 -8.47 6.07 -13.22
N GLU A 96 -7.21 6.35 -13.57
CA GLU A 96 -6.29 7.11 -12.72
C GLU A 96 -6.84 8.49 -12.40
N HIS A 97 -7.36 9.19 -13.42
CA HIS A 97 -8.02 10.48 -13.27
C HIS A 97 -9.24 10.41 -12.35
N LEU A 98 -10.13 9.45 -12.57
CA LEU A 98 -11.32 9.25 -11.74
C LEU A 98 -10.97 9.02 -10.27
N ILE A 99 -9.91 8.26 -9.99
CA ILE A 99 -9.44 8.03 -8.63
C ILE A 99 -8.85 9.31 -8.02
N GLN A 100 -8.12 10.11 -8.81
CA GLN A 100 -7.60 11.40 -8.37
C GLN A 100 -8.72 12.37 -8.02
N VAL A 101 -9.72 12.51 -8.89
CA VAL A 101 -10.92 13.33 -8.65
C VAL A 101 -11.64 12.86 -7.39
N LYS A 102 -11.82 11.55 -7.24
CA LYS A 102 -12.44 10.95 -6.04
C LYS A 102 -11.67 11.31 -4.77
N SER A 103 -10.34 11.18 -4.78
CA SER A 103 -9.48 11.56 -3.65
C SER A 103 -9.69 13.02 -3.28
N HIS A 104 -9.55 13.90 -4.27
CA HIS A 104 -9.68 15.35 -4.13
C HIS A 104 -11.04 15.78 -3.54
N LEU A 105 -12.14 15.26 -4.08
CA LEU A 105 -13.48 15.58 -3.61
C LEU A 105 -13.76 15.06 -2.20
N THR A 106 -13.20 13.89 -1.86
CA THR A 106 -13.33 13.30 -0.52
C THR A 106 -12.56 14.12 0.52
N GLU A 107 -11.32 14.50 0.21
CA GLU A 107 -10.46 15.30 1.08
C GLU A 107 -11.01 16.70 1.35
N ARG A 108 -11.60 17.33 0.33
CA ARG A 108 -12.24 18.64 0.47
C ARG A 108 -13.63 18.58 1.10
N GLY A 109 -14.12 17.38 1.44
CA GLY A 109 -15.43 17.20 2.04
C GLY A 109 -16.56 17.74 1.18
N ILE A 110 -16.45 17.67 -0.15
CA ILE A 110 -17.49 18.16 -1.06
C ILE A 110 -18.77 17.33 -0.88
N ALA A 111 -19.94 17.99 -0.90
CA ALA A 111 -21.22 17.35 -0.65
C ALA A 111 -21.45 16.11 -1.56
N GLY A 112 -21.88 15.01 -0.96
CA GLY A 112 -21.97 13.70 -1.63
C GLY A 112 -20.71 12.84 -1.48
N PHE A 113 -19.59 13.42 -1.06
CA PHE A 113 -18.33 12.74 -0.75
C PHE A 113 -17.96 12.83 0.74
N SER A 114 -18.33 13.92 1.43
CA SER A 114 -18.19 14.06 2.89
C SER A 114 -19.09 13.08 3.65
N ARG A 115 -18.52 12.33 4.60
CA ARG A 115 -19.29 11.44 5.49
C ARG A 115 -20.03 12.30 6.52
N PRO A 116 -21.29 12.01 6.85
CA PRO A 116 -21.84 12.44 8.14
C PRO A 116 -20.91 11.91 9.21
N ALA A 117 -20.55 12.71 10.21
CA ALA A 117 -19.79 12.24 11.35
C ALA A 117 -20.45 10.95 11.86
N SER A 118 -19.70 9.85 11.86
CA SER A 118 -20.19 8.61 12.46
C SER A 118 -20.37 8.91 13.94
N ASN A 119 -21.62 9.10 14.37
CA ASN A 119 -21.99 9.10 15.78
C ASN A 119 -21.77 7.66 16.28
N SER A 120 -20.53 7.35 16.61
CA SER A 120 -20.17 6.17 17.37
C SER A 120 -20.61 6.45 18.80
N THR A 121 -21.85 6.09 19.14
CA THR A 121 -22.33 6.12 20.52
C THR A 121 -21.55 5.08 21.33
N THR A 122 -20.39 5.45 21.84
CA THR A 122 -19.73 4.81 22.97
C THR A 122 -19.03 5.91 23.78
N SER A 123 -19.31 5.94 25.07
CA SER A 123 -18.86 6.91 26.07
C SER A 123 -17.34 6.94 26.25
N HIS A 124 -16.61 7.47 25.26
CA HIS A 124 -15.15 7.66 25.25
C HIS A 124 -14.71 8.98 24.58
N GLU A 125 -15.63 9.94 24.39
CA GLU A 125 -15.39 11.16 23.59
C GLU A 125 -14.29 12.10 24.15
N GLU A 126 -14.01 12.10 25.46
CA GLU A 126 -12.93 12.94 26.02
C GLU A 126 -11.53 12.31 25.88
N ALA A 127 -11.44 10.97 25.77
CA ALA A 127 -10.13 10.29 25.65
C ALA A 127 -9.61 10.23 24.20
N GLN A 128 -10.50 10.25 23.20
CA GLN A 128 -10.14 10.19 21.78
C GLN A 128 -9.60 11.53 21.26
N ASN A 129 -10.24 12.67 21.57
CA ASN A 129 -9.72 14.00 21.17
C ASN A 129 -8.32 14.32 21.73
N THR A 130 -7.99 13.75 22.89
CA THR A 130 -6.67 13.92 23.50
C THR A 130 -5.63 13.01 22.82
N LYS A 131 -5.99 11.80 22.41
CA LYS A 131 -5.09 10.86 21.70
C LYS A 131 -4.80 11.27 20.27
N ASP A 132 -5.81 11.70 19.51
CA ASP A 132 -5.67 12.13 18.11
C ASP A 132 -4.71 13.34 18.01
N ASN A 133 -4.81 14.29 18.95
CA ASN A 133 -3.89 15.43 19.04
C ASN A 133 -2.49 15.02 19.54
N THR A 134 -2.39 14.00 20.41
CA THR A 134 -1.09 13.55 20.95
C THR A 134 -0.27 12.80 19.90
N MET A 135 -0.87 11.87 19.14
CA MET A 135 -0.11 11.10 18.13
C MET A 135 0.25 11.92 16.89
N SER A 136 -0.57 12.91 16.50
CA SER A 136 -0.20 13.86 15.45
C SER A 136 0.93 14.80 15.89
N ALA A 137 1.02 15.12 17.18
CA ALA A 137 2.11 15.91 17.73
C ALA A 137 3.46 15.16 17.69
N ASP A 138 3.45 13.82 17.78
CA ASP A 138 4.68 13.01 17.74
C ASP A 138 5.43 13.22 16.42
N PHE A 139 4.75 13.15 15.27
CA PHE A 139 5.39 13.40 13.96
C PHE A 139 5.80 14.86 13.76
N SER A 140 5.14 15.80 14.44
CA SER A 140 5.48 17.23 14.36
C SER A 140 6.81 17.55 15.05
N SER A 141 7.27 16.68 15.96
CA SER A 141 8.50 16.86 16.73
C SER A 141 9.74 16.16 16.13
N VAL A 142 9.57 15.38 15.06
CA VAL A 142 10.65 14.62 14.43
C VAL A 142 11.67 15.57 13.79
N ASP A 143 12.96 15.35 14.06
CA ASP A 143 14.04 16.12 13.44
C ASP A 143 14.18 15.75 11.95
N LEU A 144 13.96 16.74 11.09
CA LEU A 144 14.08 16.63 9.63
C LEU A 144 15.44 17.14 9.11
N THR A 145 16.38 17.50 9.99
CA THR A 145 17.68 18.04 9.59
C THR A 145 18.44 17.02 8.74
N GLY A 146 18.78 17.42 7.51
CA GLY A 146 19.50 16.56 6.56
C GLY A 146 18.64 15.47 5.90
N PHE A 147 17.35 15.35 6.24
CA PHE A 147 16.47 14.38 5.61
C PHE A 147 16.19 14.76 4.15
N THR A 148 16.31 13.78 3.25
CA THR A 148 15.90 13.92 1.85
C THR A 148 14.91 12.81 1.51
N PRO A 149 13.66 13.15 1.10
CA PRO A 149 12.66 12.14 0.77
C PRO A 149 13.09 11.34 -0.48
N SER A 150 12.59 10.11 -0.59
CA SER A 150 12.77 9.31 -1.79
C SER A 150 12.18 10.02 -3.01
N HIS A 151 12.69 9.69 -4.21
CA HIS A 151 12.15 10.24 -5.45
C HIS A 151 10.66 9.93 -5.62
N SER A 152 10.23 8.73 -5.21
CA SER A 152 8.83 8.30 -5.26
C SER A 152 7.95 9.19 -4.37
N LEU A 153 8.32 9.34 -3.09
CA LEU A 153 7.55 10.14 -2.14
C LEU A 153 7.52 11.61 -2.53
N ARG A 154 8.65 12.16 -2.97
CA ARG A 154 8.73 13.55 -3.45
C ARG A 154 7.80 13.80 -4.63
N ASN A 155 7.74 12.87 -5.59
CA ASN A 155 6.87 13.01 -6.74
C ASN A 155 5.39 12.94 -6.37
N SER A 156 5.02 12.02 -5.48
CA SER A 156 3.65 11.93 -4.96
C SER A 156 3.24 13.17 -4.17
N VAL A 157 4.15 13.75 -3.38
CA VAL A 157 3.87 15.02 -2.70
C VAL A 157 3.69 16.16 -3.68
N ASN A 158 4.51 16.22 -4.74
CA ASN A 158 4.41 17.26 -5.77
C ASN A 158 3.17 17.11 -6.66
N SER A 159 2.55 15.93 -6.74
CA SER A 159 1.37 15.73 -7.58
C SER A 159 0.09 16.31 -6.98
N GLY A 160 0.09 16.73 -5.72
CA GLY A 160 -1.10 17.29 -5.06
C GLY A 160 -2.15 16.26 -4.68
N ASP A 161 -1.87 14.96 -4.84
CA ASP A 161 -2.82 13.88 -4.63
C ASP A 161 -2.48 13.07 -3.38
N LEU A 162 -3.24 13.29 -2.31
CA LEU A 162 -2.95 12.75 -0.99
C LEU A 162 -2.99 11.22 -0.97
N SER A 163 -3.84 10.60 -1.80
CA SER A 163 -3.87 9.14 -1.91
C SER A 163 -2.55 8.57 -2.45
N SER A 164 -1.91 9.26 -3.40
CA SER A 164 -0.57 8.90 -3.90
C SER A 164 0.49 9.08 -2.82
N VAL A 165 0.41 10.13 -2.00
CA VAL A 165 1.32 10.34 -0.86
C VAL A 165 1.23 9.18 0.14
N ARG A 166 0.01 8.81 0.55
CA ARG A 166 -0.24 7.71 1.49
C ARG A 166 0.27 6.37 0.96
N ILE A 167 0.08 6.09 -0.32
CA ILE A 167 0.63 4.87 -0.95
C ILE A 167 2.15 4.88 -0.95
N SER A 168 2.78 6.01 -1.30
CA SER A 168 4.24 6.13 -1.26
C SER A 168 4.79 5.88 0.14
N LEU A 169 4.12 6.38 1.18
CA LEU A 169 4.49 6.11 2.58
C LEU A 169 4.33 4.62 2.95
N LEU A 170 3.23 3.97 2.53
CA LEU A 170 3.06 2.51 2.72
C LEU A 170 4.19 1.73 2.03
N MET A 171 4.59 2.15 0.83
CA MET A 171 5.71 1.53 0.10
C MET A 171 7.03 1.69 0.85
N GLU A 172 7.31 2.86 1.43
CA GLU A 172 8.51 3.10 2.24
C GLU A 172 8.50 2.26 3.53
N MET A 173 7.37 2.16 4.22
CA MET A 173 7.24 1.29 5.40
C MET A 173 7.53 -0.18 5.07
N ASN A 174 7.19 -0.64 3.87
CA ASN A 174 7.49 -1.99 3.42
C ASN A 174 8.94 -2.23 2.99
N ASP A 175 9.73 -1.17 2.81
CA ASP A 175 11.14 -1.29 2.47
C ASP A 175 11.96 -1.59 3.73
N LYS A 176 12.31 -2.86 3.92
CA LYS A 176 13.12 -3.33 5.06
C LYS A 176 14.53 -2.72 5.11
N ARG A 177 14.99 -2.10 4.01
CA ARG A 177 16.28 -1.42 3.93
C ARG A 177 16.24 -0.03 4.57
N LEU A 178 15.06 0.53 4.80
CA LEU A 178 14.91 1.80 5.49
C LEU A 178 14.90 1.57 7.01
N SER A 179 15.57 2.46 7.74
CA SER A 179 15.47 2.47 9.19
C SER A 179 14.14 3.04 9.65
N THR A 180 13.77 2.74 10.89
CA THR A 180 12.56 3.33 11.50
C THR A 180 12.68 4.84 11.65
N ALA A 181 13.88 5.38 11.90
CA ALA A 181 14.06 6.84 11.93
C ALA A 181 13.84 7.46 10.55
N THR A 182 14.37 6.85 9.49
CA THR A 182 14.14 7.32 8.10
C THR A 182 12.64 7.32 7.76
N ILE A 183 11.91 6.27 8.15
CA ILE A 183 10.45 6.19 7.94
C ILE A 183 9.73 7.28 8.73
N ASN A 184 10.08 7.49 10.00
CA ASN A 184 9.48 8.55 10.81
C ASN A 184 9.76 9.94 10.22
N GLN A 185 10.96 10.18 9.69
CA GLN A 185 11.29 11.42 8.99
C GLN A 185 10.49 11.58 7.70
N ALA A 186 10.27 10.51 6.93
CA ALA A 186 9.45 10.54 5.73
C ALA A 186 7.98 10.86 6.03
N ILE A 187 7.42 10.27 7.08
CA ILE A 187 6.07 10.54 7.55
C ILE A 187 5.96 11.99 8.03
N ALA A 188 6.87 12.44 8.89
CA ALA A 188 6.90 13.80 9.43
C ALA A 188 7.08 14.85 8.32
N TRP A 189 7.98 14.60 7.37
CA TRP A 189 8.16 15.47 6.21
C TRP A 189 6.88 15.56 5.38
N SER A 190 6.21 14.43 5.12
CA SER A 190 4.95 14.40 4.37
C SER A 190 3.83 15.14 5.12
N PHE A 191 3.73 14.94 6.43
CA PHE A 191 2.78 15.61 7.31
C PHE A 191 3.00 17.14 7.32
N SER A 192 4.26 17.59 7.29
CA SER A 192 4.59 19.02 7.19
C SER A 192 4.11 19.67 5.88
N LYS A 193 3.94 18.87 4.82
CA LYS A 193 3.40 19.32 3.51
C LYS A 193 1.89 19.19 3.44
N TYR A 194 1.33 18.17 4.09
CA TYR A 194 -0.10 17.89 4.14
C TYR A 194 -0.54 17.67 5.58
N PRO A 195 -0.96 18.74 6.29
CA PRO A 195 -1.52 18.61 7.64
C PRO A 195 -2.77 17.71 7.72
N THR A 196 -3.41 17.43 6.58
CA THR A 196 -4.56 16.51 6.43
C THR A 196 -4.15 15.07 6.08
N LEU A 197 -2.85 14.73 6.16
CA LEU A 197 -2.32 13.41 5.80
C LEU A 197 -3.06 12.29 6.53
N PHE A 198 -3.28 12.46 7.83
CA PHE A 198 -3.99 11.49 8.65
C PHE A 198 -5.49 11.76 8.66
N VAL A 199 -6.25 10.67 8.63
CA VAL A 199 -7.70 10.70 8.89
C VAL A 199 -7.97 10.24 10.32
N VAL A 200 -9.15 10.56 10.83
CA VAL A 200 -9.63 10.05 12.12
C VAL A 200 -9.57 8.53 12.13
N TYR A 201 -9.10 7.95 13.24
CA TYR A 201 -9.14 6.50 13.42
C TYR A 201 -10.59 6.00 13.38
N GLU A 202 -10.85 5.01 12.53
CA GLU A 202 -12.14 4.33 12.49
C GLU A 202 -11.97 2.83 12.24
N GLU A 203 -12.93 2.08 12.76
CA GLU A 203 -13.11 0.67 12.46
C GLU A 203 -14.30 0.50 11.51
N ASN A 204 -14.13 -0.32 10.49
CA ASN A 204 -15.16 -0.62 9.49
C ASN A 204 -14.95 -2.02 8.88
N ALA A 205 -15.79 -2.39 7.91
CA ALA A 205 -15.72 -3.69 7.23
C ALA A 205 -14.35 -3.99 6.57
N TYR A 206 -13.52 -2.96 6.34
CA TYR A 206 -12.23 -3.03 5.66
C TYR A 206 -11.06 -2.58 6.55
N SER A 207 -11.30 -2.24 7.82
CA SER A 207 -10.28 -1.86 8.78
C SER A 207 -10.73 -2.22 10.20
N GLN A 208 -10.20 -3.32 10.72
CA GLN A 208 -10.55 -3.77 12.07
C GLN A 208 -9.64 -3.15 13.13
N GLN A 209 -10.00 -3.38 14.39
CA GLN A 209 -9.22 -3.00 15.56
C GLN A 209 -7.77 -3.48 15.50
N MET A 210 -6.86 -2.72 16.13
CA MET A 210 -5.44 -3.07 16.25
C MET A 210 -5.18 -3.92 17.49
N GLU A 211 -4.54 -5.08 17.31
CA GLU A 211 -4.09 -5.97 18.37
C GLU A 211 -2.93 -5.34 19.14
N GLN A 212 -3.09 -5.23 20.46
CA GLN A 212 -2.13 -4.58 21.35
C GLN A 212 -1.11 -5.58 21.93
N ASP A 213 -1.45 -6.87 21.95
CA ASP A 213 -0.55 -7.93 22.41
C ASP A 213 0.57 -8.18 21.40
N LYS A 214 1.78 -7.71 21.74
CA LYS A 214 2.98 -7.87 20.91
C LYS A 214 3.32 -9.32 20.61
N ALA A 215 2.93 -10.27 21.45
CA ALA A 215 3.18 -11.69 21.20
C ALA A 215 2.41 -12.24 19.99
N LYS A 216 1.35 -11.53 19.55
CA LYS A 216 0.56 -11.87 18.36
C LYS A 216 1.00 -11.11 17.11
N TRP A 217 2.02 -10.27 17.22
CA TRP A 217 2.54 -9.53 16.08
C TRP A 217 3.47 -10.43 15.28
N ASP A 218 3.04 -10.84 14.10
CA ASP A 218 3.84 -11.55 13.13
C ASP A 218 3.80 -10.86 11.76
N SER A 219 4.48 -11.45 10.77
CA SER A 219 4.49 -10.91 9.41
C SER A 219 3.10 -10.87 8.80
N HIS A 220 2.22 -11.83 9.12
CA HIS A 220 0.86 -11.87 8.60
C HIS A 220 0.00 -10.73 9.19
N TYR A 221 0.17 -10.47 10.48
CA TYR A 221 -0.46 -9.35 11.17
C TYR A 221 -0.01 -8.00 10.60
N TYR A 222 1.29 -7.81 10.37
CA TYR A 222 1.80 -6.60 9.72
C TYR A 222 1.11 -6.34 8.37
N HIS A 223 1.00 -7.39 7.53
CA HIS A 223 0.34 -7.29 6.24
C HIS A 223 -1.17 -7.04 6.33
N THR A 224 -1.81 -7.53 7.39
CA THR A 224 -3.22 -7.21 7.66
C THR A 224 -3.37 -5.72 8.01
N GLN A 225 -2.45 -5.16 8.79
CA GLN A 225 -2.45 -3.73 9.10
C GLN A 225 -2.16 -2.86 7.88
N GLU A 226 -1.30 -3.33 6.98
CA GLU A 226 -1.04 -2.70 5.68
C GLU A 226 -2.33 -2.53 4.87
N LEU A 227 -3.17 -3.58 4.78
CA LEU A 227 -4.49 -3.49 4.16
C LEU A 227 -5.36 -2.47 4.88
N TYR A 228 -5.47 -2.57 6.21
CA TYR A 228 -6.33 -1.68 6.97
C TYR A 228 -5.92 -0.22 6.85
N ALA A 229 -4.63 0.09 6.69
CA ALA A 229 -4.12 1.43 6.46
C ALA A 229 -4.51 2.01 5.09
N THR A 230 -4.83 1.18 4.09
CA THR A 230 -5.39 1.66 2.81
C THR A 230 -6.85 2.11 2.94
N SER A 231 -7.56 1.63 3.95
CA SER A 231 -8.95 2.02 4.26
C SER A 231 -9.00 3.15 5.30
N ASN A 232 -8.11 3.10 6.29
CA ASN A 232 -8.01 4.06 7.38
C ASN A 232 -6.54 4.44 7.64
N PHE A 233 -6.04 5.44 6.91
CA PHE A 233 -4.69 6.00 7.08
C PHE A 233 -4.67 6.98 8.27
N SER A 234 -4.90 6.48 9.47
CA SER A 234 -4.91 7.24 10.72
C SER A 234 -3.53 7.27 11.37
N SER A 235 -3.25 8.31 12.17
CA SER A 235 -1.96 8.44 12.85
C SER A 235 -1.69 7.25 13.77
N GLU A 236 -2.73 6.79 14.46
CA GLU A 236 -2.74 5.63 15.34
C GLU A 236 -2.32 4.36 14.60
N ARG A 237 -2.89 4.13 13.42
CA ARG A 237 -2.60 2.93 12.63
C ARG A 237 -1.21 2.98 12.02
N ILE A 238 -0.77 4.13 11.56
CA ILE A 238 0.56 4.29 10.99
C ILE A 238 1.64 4.12 12.07
N HIS A 239 1.46 4.72 13.25
CA HIS A 239 2.36 4.51 14.37
C HIS A 239 2.40 3.03 14.79
N HIS A 240 1.23 2.39 14.89
CA HIS A 240 1.14 0.96 15.19
C HIS A 240 1.87 0.11 14.16
N MET A 241 1.69 0.38 12.87
CA MET A 241 2.40 -0.32 11.79
C MET A 241 3.92 -0.17 11.89
N VAL A 242 4.42 1.03 12.19
CA VAL A 242 5.86 1.26 12.41
C VAL A 242 6.37 0.42 13.59
N ALA A 243 5.62 0.36 14.70
CA ALA A 243 5.99 -0.45 15.87
C ALA A 243 5.96 -1.97 15.56
N VAL A 244 4.96 -2.45 14.83
CA VAL A 244 4.87 -3.85 14.40
C VAL A 244 6.04 -4.18 13.46
N ARG A 245 6.37 -3.28 12.53
CA ARG A 245 7.49 -3.45 11.60
C ARG A 245 8.81 -3.64 12.31
N GLU A 246 9.12 -2.77 13.28
CA GLU A 246 10.33 -2.85 14.12
C GLU A 246 10.40 -4.18 14.87
N HIS A 247 9.27 -4.67 15.37
CA HIS A 247 9.20 -5.91 16.12
C HIS A 247 9.39 -7.16 15.24
N VAL A 248 8.75 -7.17 14.08
CA VAL A 248 8.61 -8.38 13.25
C VAL A 248 9.77 -8.57 12.28
N PHE A 249 10.39 -7.48 11.80
CA PHE A 249 11.41 -7.56 10.75
C PHE A 249 12.79 -7.17 11.25
N THR A 250 13.81 -7.83 10.72
CA THR A 250 15.18 -7.31 10.80
C THR A 250 15.31 -6.13 9.84
N ILE A 251 15.29 -4.92 10.38
CA ILE A 251 15.35 -3.67 9.63
C ILE A 251 16.75 -3.06 9.70
N ALA A 252 17.07 -2.18 8.76
CA ALA A 252 18.31 -1.41 8.81
C ALA A 252 18.37 -0.54 10.08
N GLN A 253 19.52 -0.54 10.73
CA GLN A 253 19.82 0.38 11.83
C GLN A 253 20.53 1.60 11.24
N ASP A 254 20.23 2.79 11.76
CA ASP A 254 21.02 3.96 11.41
C ASP A 254 22.37 3.83 12.10
N ASP A 255 23.43 3.63 11.31
CA ASP A 255 24.81 3.70 11.81
C ASP A 255 25.09 5.16 12.24
N ALA A 256 24.63 5.53 13.43
CA ALA A 256 25.21 6.64 14.16
C ALA A 256 26.63 6.19 14.56
N ARG A 257 27.61 6.39 13.69
CA ARG A 257 29.03 6.29 14.08
C ARG A 257 29.33 7.45 15.05
N PRO A 258 29.67 7.21 16.32
CA PRO A 258 30.66 8.05 16.94
C PRO A 258 32.01 7.75 16.27
N ALA A 259 32.58 8.76 15.62
CA ALA A 259 33.94 8.70 15.11
C ALA A 259 34.94 8.58 16.26
N THR A 260 35.24 7.36 16.69
CA THR A 260 36.47 7.08 17.45
C THR A 260 37.03 5.73 17.03
N VAL A 261 38.05 5.79 16.17
CA VAL A 261 38.95 4.67 15.86
C VAL A 261 39.66 4.25 17.15
N PRO A 262 39.91 2.95 17.36
CA PRO A 262 41.31 2.59 17.63
C PRO A 262 41.81 1.56 16.62
N ASN A 263 42.90 1.97 16.00
CA ASN A 263 43.76 1.20 15.13
C ASN A 263 44.40 0.05 15.92
N THR A 264 44.16 -1.20 15.56
CA THR A 264 45.11 -2.28 15.89
C THR A 264 45.10 -3.34 14.80
N GLN A 265 46.08 -3.21 13.91
CA GLN A 265 46.51 -4.20 12.94
C GLN A 265 47.02 -5.47 13.64
N PRO A 266 46.85 -6.66 13.04
CA PRO A 266 48.01 -7.55 12.95
C PRO A 266 48.28 -8.11 11.54
N GLN A 267 49.55 -8.49 11.39
CA GLN A 267 50.32 -8.80 10.19
C GLN A 267 49.92 -10.06 9.39
N HIS A 268 50.42 -10.05 8.15
CA HIS A 268 50.50 -11.10 7.12
C HIS A 268 50.85 -12.54 7.57
N ALA A 269 50.08 -13.51 7.03
CA ALA A 269 50.43 -14.73 6.26
C ALA A 269 51.53 -15.72 6.75
N PRO A 270 51.63 -17.01 6.28
CA PRO A 270 50.97 -17.64 5.11
C PRO A 270 50.44 -19.10 5.27
N LYS A 271 49.82 -19.60 4.20
CA LYS A 271 49.36 -20.99 3.87
C LYS A 271 50.40 -22.10 4.13
N PRO A 272 49.93 -23.36 4.30
CA PRO A 272 50.26 -24.38 3.30
C PRO A 272 49.14 -25.40 2.92
N SER A 273 49.17 -25.75 1.62
CA SER A 273 48.85 -26.99 0.88
C SER A 273 48.06 -28.19 1.47
N LEU A 274 47.14 -28.68 0.63
CA LEU A 274 46.45 -30.00 0.64
C LEU A 274 47.42 -31.20 0.55
N PRO A 275 46.95 -32.42 0.89
CA PRO A 275 46.62 -33.34 -0.21
C PRO A 275 45.34 -34.18 -0.04
N HIS A 276 44.85 -34.55 -1.22
CA HIS A 276 43.81 -35.53 -1.59
C HIS A 276 43.80 -36.84 -0.78
N ARG A 277 42.60 -37.37 -0.53
CA ARG A 277 42.35 -38.83 -0.46
C ARG A 277 40.96 -39.16 -1.00
N GLU A 278 40.95 -39.85 -2.12
CA GLU A 278 39.79 -40.58 -2.65
C GLU A 278 39.50 -41.82 -1.77
N GLN A 279 38.22 -42.12 -1.54
CA GLN A 279 37.78 -43.51 -1.56
C GLN A 279 36.28 -43.63 -1.84
N SER A 280 35.95 -44.36 -2.90
CA SER A 280 34.60 -44.72 -3.31
C SER A 280 34.04 -45.88 -2.47
N SER A 281 32.71 -45.93 -2.27
CA SER A 281 31.93 -47.14 -2.58
C SER A 281 30.41 -46.96 -2.44
N LYS A 282 29.73 -47.25 -3.55
CA LYS A 282 28.48 -48.01 -3.73
C LYS A 282 27.24 -47.65 -2.89
N GLY A 283 26.28 -47.05 -3.59
CA GLY A 283 25.06 -47.76 -4.00
C GLY A 283 23.82 -47.57 -3.13
N SER A 284 22.82 -46.86 -3.66
CA SER A 284 21.41 -47.28 -3.64
C SER A 284 20.53 -46.26 -4.39
N THR A 285 19.79 -46.78 -5.36
CA THR A 285 18.71 -46.13 -6.09
C THR A 285 17.60 -45.66 -5.16
N HIS A 286 17.26 -44.38 -5.17
CA HIS A 286 15.86 -43.91 -5.15
C HIS A 286 15.81 -42.47 -5.66
N ARG A 287 15.23 -42.32 -6.86
CA ARG A 287 14.80 -41.06 -7.44
C ARG A 287 13.36 -40.83 -7.00
N PRO A 288 13.06 -39.83 -6.15
CA PRO A 288 11.83 -39.09 -6.27
C PRO A 288 12.10 -37.92 -7.22
N GLU A 289 11.36 -37.94 -8.30
CA GLU A 289 11.13 -36.86 -9.23
C GLU A 289 10.92 -35.54 -8.46
N SER A 290 11.92 -34.66 -8.47
CA SER A 290 11.78 -33.32 -7.93
C SER A 290 10.85 -32.54 -8.84
N LYS A 291 9.59 -32.40 -8.40
CA LYS A 291 8.66 -31.42 -8.92
C LYS A 291 9.38 -30.07 -9.05
N PRO A 292 9.11 -29.27 -10.09
CA PRO A 292 9.69 -27.94 -10.22
C PRO A 292 9.14 -27.08 -9.09
N GLU A 293 9.90 -26.97 -8.00
CA GLU A 293 9.61 -26.05 -6.92
C GLU A 293 9.60 -24.63 -7.50
N ASN A 294 8.45 -23.98 -7.34
CA ASN A 294 8.12 -22.65 -7.83
C ASN A 294 9.18 -21.62 -7.39
N LYS A 295 10.19 -21.39 -8.25
CA LYS A 295 11.09 -20.22 -8.16
C LYS A 295 10.33 -18.88 -8.27
N VAL A 296 9.07 -18.94 -8.70
CA VAL A 296 8.11 -17.82 -8.74
C VAL A 296 7.71 -17.37 -7.32
N LEU A 297 7.49 -18.30 -6.38
CA LEU A 297 7.09 -17.98 -5.00
C LEU A 297 8.21 -17.27 -4.21
N LYS A 298 9.47 -17.56 -4.51
CA LYS A 298 10.63 -16.88 -3.87
C LYS A 298 10.92 -15.49 -4.44
N SER A 299 10.50 -15.22 -5.68
CA SER A 299 10.69 -13.90 -6.30
C SER A 299 9.59 -12.89 -5.94
N LEU A 300 8.43 -13.38 -5.45
CA LEU A 300 7.32 -12.58 -4.92
C LEU A 300 7.58 -12.03 -3.50
N LEU A 301 8.56 -12.58 -2.77
CA LEU A 301 8.89 -12.16 -1.40
C LEU A 301 9.82 -10.92 -1.33
N LEU A 302 10.36 -10.49 -2.47
CA LEU A 302 11.36 -9.42 -2.57
C LEU A 302 10.79 -8.08 -3.07
N ILE A 303 9.49 -8.04 -3.39
CA ILE A 303 8.74 -6.81 -3.70
C ILE A 303 7.59 -6.76 -2.69
N GLY A 304 7.66 -5.86 -1.70
CA GLY A 304 6.63 -5.56 -0.68
C GLY A 304 5.41 -6.49 -0.64
N GLY A 305 5.49 -7.53 0.18
CA GLY A 305 4.88 -8.84 -0.06
C GLY A 305 3.36 -9.04 0.03
N VAL A 306 2.49 -8.05 0.27
CA VAL A 306 1.02 -8.34 0.36
C VAL A 306 0.09 -7.27 -0.23
N VAL A 307 0.45 -5.99 -0.35
CA VAL A 307 -0.40 -5.01 -1.10
C VAL A 307 -0.66 -5.44 -2.55
N ALA A 308 0.29 -6.12 -3.18
CA ALA A 308 0.07 -6.76 -4.47
C ALA A 308 -0.87 -7.97 -4.37
N ALA A 309 -0.76 -8.78 -3.31
CA ALA A 309 -1.58 -9.98 -3.10
C ALA A 309 -3.04 -9.69 -2.71
N ILE A 310 -3.37 -8.51 -2.16
CA ILE A 310 -4.73 -8.19 -1.70
C ILE A 310 -5.56 -7.44 -2.76
N ALA A 311 -4.95 -6.59 -3.59
CA ALA A 311 -5.55 -6.25 -4.87
C ALA A 311 -5.90 -7.52 -5.65
N LEU A 312 -5.07 -8.56 -5.54
CA LEU A 312 -5.34 -9.88 -6.13
C LEU A 312 -6.48 -10.64 -5.44
N VAL A 313 -6.68 -10.51 -4.13
CA VAL A 313 -7.86 -11.09 -3.44
C VAL A 313 -9.15 -10.36 -3.82
N ILE A 314 -9.13 -9.03 -3.94
CA ILE A 314 -10.27 -8.25 -4.46
C ILE A 314 -10.54 -8.64 -5.91
N LEU A 315 -9.50 -8.79 -6.74
CA LEU A 315 -9.59 -9.38 -8.08
C LEU A 315 -10.10 -10.83 -8.06
N ALA A 316 -9.77 -11.64 -7.06
CA ALA A 316 -10.24 -13.03 -6.90
C ALA A 316 -11.68 -13.13 -6.34
N VAL A 317 -12.26 -12.03 -5.85
CA VAL A 317 -13.72 -11.89 -5.61
C VAL A 317 -14.43 -11.38 -6.88
N ILE A 318 -13.65 -10.91 -7.85
CA ILE A 318 -14.07 -10.42 -9.17
C ILE A 318 -13.75 -11.44 -10.28
N VAL A 319 -13.17 -12.59 -9.98
CA VAL A 319 -12.89 -13.70 -10.92
C VAL A 319 -13.34 -14.97 -10.24
#